data_AF-A0A2V6YGW4-F1
#
_entry.id   AF-A0A2V6YGW4-F1
#
_cell.length_a   1.000
_cell.length_b   1.000
_cell.length_c   1.000
_cell.angle_alpha   90.00
_cell.angle_beta   90.00
_cell.angle_gamma   90.00
#
_symmetry.space_group_name_H-M   'P 1'
#
loop_
_entity.id
_entity.type
_entity.pdbx_description
1 polymer ?
#
loop_
_entity_poly.entity_id
_entity_poly.type
_entity_poly.pdbx_seq_one_letter_code
_entity_poly.pdbx_strand_id
1 'polypeptide(L)'
;MTTIADRDGLIQNLDRVVRDTLAYFDGPGRVTRAHVDRWGARDILMHFIYFHEATAWGIQSAAAGGPPWPVPADSDLVNEVCRRLHEHESFDELLAQVRQAHARLVRAARNAPDLDKPCFRRATGELMTGRQRLELLARHWAEHVGELEKAVQADAK
;
A
#
# COMPACT_ATOMS: atom_id res chain seq x y z
N MET A 1 3.27 22.63 6.59
CA MET A 1 4.36 22.27 5.67
C MET A 1 5.20 21.20 6.33
N THR A 2 5.35 20.07 5.66
CA THR A 2 6.18 18.96 6.12
C THR A 2 7.64 19.38 6.02
N THR A 3 8.40 19.25 7.11
CA THR A 3 9.85 19.52 7.03
C THR A 3 10.58 18.38 6.32
N ILE A 4 11.83 18.61 5.92
CA ILE A 4 12.66 17.55 5.33
C ILE A 4 12.83 16.39 6.32
N ALA A 5 13.08 16.69 7.60
CA ALA A 5 13.24 15.68 8.64
C ALA A 5 11.97 14.86 8.86
N ASP A 6 10.78 15.50 8.86
CA ASP A 6 9.51 14.79 8.98
C ASP A 6 9.28 13.86 7.80
N ARG A 7 9.55 14.32 6.57
CA ARG A 7 9.44 13.51 5.35
C ARG A 7 10.36 12.31 5.39
N ASP A 8 11.62 12.49 5.76
CA ASP A 8 12.59 11.40 5.81
C ASP A 8 12.19 10.36 6.88
N GLY A 9 11.68 10.82 8.04
CA GLY A 9 11.14 9.94 9.07
C GLY A 9 9.93 9.10 8.58
N LEU A 10 9.00 9.73 7.84
CA LEU A 10 7.85 9.03 7.26
C LEU A 10 8.27 7.95 6.25
N ILE A 11 9.21 8.29 5.37
CA ILE A 11 9.73 7.37 4.36
C ILE A 11 10.49 6.23 5.02
N GLN A 12 11.33 6.50 6.02
CA GLN A 12 12.06 5.46 6.74
C GLN A 12 11.13 4.50 7.48
N ASN A 13 10.05 5.01 8.08
CA ASN A 13 9.06 4.16 8.73
C ASN A 13 8.34 3.26 7.72
N LEU A 14 7.92 3.80 6.58
CA LEU A 14 7.30 3.02 5.51
C LEU A 14 8.28 1.97 4.95
N ASP A 15 9.53 2.35 4.66
CA ASP A 15 10.59 1.45 4.20
C ASP A 15 10.83 0.28 5.16
N ARG A 16 10.81 0.54 6.47
CA ARG A 16 10.93 -0.49 7.49
C ARG A 16 9.75 -1.46 7.42
N VAL A 17 8.51 -0.96 7.49
CA VAL A 17 7.31 -1.82 7.46
C VAL A 17 7.24 -2.62 6.17
N VAL A 18 7.45 -2.00 5.00
CA VAL A 18 7.39 -2.68 3.71
C VAL A 18 8.42 -3.81 3.62
N ARG A 19 9.62 -3.61 4.16
CA ARG A 19 10.65 -4.66 4.24
C ARG A 19 10.22 -5.82 5.15
N ASP A 20 9.67 -5.52 6.32
CA ASP A 20 9.19 -6.53 7.26
C ASP A 20 8.04 -7.35 6.62
N THR A 21 7.11 -6.68 5.95
CA THR A 21 6.01 -7.31 5.21
C THR A 21 6.50 -8.15 4.03
N LEU A 22 7.45 -7.64 3.23
CA LEU A 22 8.03 -8.43 2.13
C LEU A 22 8.75 -9.67 2.65
N ALA A 23 9.47 -9.57 3.78
CA ALA A 23 10.10 -10.72 4.41
C ALA A 23 9.08 -11.77 4.85
N TYR A 24 7.92 -11.36 5.38
CA TYR A 24 6.81 -12.27 5.68
C TYR A 24 6.33 -13.01 4.43
N PHE A 25 6.06 -12.30 3.33
CA PHE A 25 5.55 -12.91 2.09
C PHE A 25 6.61 -13.70 1.32
N ASP A 26 7.90 -13.38 1.47
CA ASP A 26 9.00 -14.21 0.96
C ASP A 26 9.14 -15.52 1.75
N GLY A 27 8.70 -15.53 3.02
CA GLY A 27 8.76 -16.68 3.93
C GLY A 27 7.37 -17.29 4.23
N PRO A 28 6.86 -17.22 5.48
CA PRO A 28 5.61 -17.89 5.88
C PRO A 28 4.39 -17.54 5.02
N GLY A 29 4.28 -16.28 4.57
CA GLY A 29 3.18 -15.81 3.75
C GLY A 29 3.13 -16.42 2.35
N ARG A 30 4.20 -17.06 1.87
CA ARG A 30 4.22 -17.74 0.56
C ARG A 30 3.36 -19.00 0.55
N VAL A 31 3.34 -19.72 1.66
CA VAL A 31 2.70 -21.04 1.78
C VAL A 31 1.45 -21.00 2.65
N THR A 32 1.12 -19.83 3.20
CA THR A 32 -0.06 -19.66 4.04
C THR A 32 -1.34 -19.93 3.25
N ARG A 33 -2.28 -20.60 3.92
CA ARG A 33 -3.68 -20.74 3.46
C ARG A 33 -4.63 -19.91 4.31
N ALA A 34 -4.10 -19.12 5.25
CA ALA A 34 -4.91 -18.22 6.06
C ALA A 34 -5.48 -17.10 5.19
N HIS A 35 -6.65 -16.64 5.60
CA HIS A 35 -7.35 -15.53 4.96
C HIS A 35 -7.67 -14.46 5.99
N VAL A 36 -7.59 -13.20 5.58
CA VAL A 36 -8.20 -12.08 6.29
C VAL A 36 -9.57 -11.88 5.65
N ASP A 37 -10.64 -12.22 6.37
CA ASP A 37 -11.97 -12.40 5.82
C ASP A 37 -11.96 -13.37 4.62
N ARG A 38 -12.07 -12.83 3.40
CA ARG A 38 -12.06 -13.58 2.12
C ARG A 38 -10.78 -13.36 1.32
N TRP A 39 -9.75 -12.72 1.89
CA TRP A 39 -8.54 -12.30 1.19
C TRP A 39 -7.37 -13.21 1.56
N GLY A 40 -6.86 -13.92 0.56
CA GLY A 40 -5.63 -14.70 0.70
C GLY A 40 -4.39 -13.83 0.47
N ALA A 41 -3.21 -14.42 0.66
CA ALA A 41 -1.93 -13.72 0.53
C ALA A 41 -1.75 -13.00 -0.83
N ARG A 42 -2.17 -13.62 -1.94
CA ARG A 42 -2.13 -12.98 -3.28
C ARG A 42 -2.98 -11.72 -3.34
N ASP A 43 -4.20 -11.76 -2.80
CA ASP A 43 -5.13 -10.64 -2.82
C ASP A 43 -4.57 -9.43 -2.07
N ILE A 44 -3.92 -9.69 -0.95
CA ILE A 44 -3.27 -8.67 -0.12
C ILE A 44 -2.08 -8.04 -0.88
N LEU A 45 -1.26 -8.84 -1.59
CA LEU A 45 -0.19 -8.29 -2.43
C LEU A 45 -0.74 -7.39 -3.54
N MET A 46 -1.80 -7.80 -4.23
CA MET A 46 -2.46 -7.00 -5.27
C MET A 46 -3.01 -5.68 -4.71
N HIS A 47 -3.64 -5.74 -3.53
CA HIS A 47 -4.12 -4.56 -2.82
C HIS A 47 -2.98 -3.57 -2.50
N PHE A 48 -1.83 -4.09 -2.06
CA PHE A 48 -0.66 -3.28 -1.77
C PHE A 48 -0.08 -2.58 -3.00
N ILE A 49 0.00 -3.27 -4.14
CA ILE A 49 0.44 -2.70 -5.42
C ILE A 49 -0.44 -1.49 -5.76
N TYR A 50 -1.76 -1.68 -5.79
CA TYR A 50 -2.69 -0.63 -6.17
C TYR A 50 -2.55 0.63 -5.30
N PHE A 51 -2.55 0.48 -3.97
CA PHE A 51 -2.52 1.64 -3.10
C PHE A 51 -1.16 2.34 -3.06
N HIS A 52 -0.06 1.64 -3.35
CA HIS A 52 1.25 2.27 -3.55
C HIS A 52 1.27 3.11 -4.82
N GLU A 53 0.87 2.50 -5.94
CA GLU A 53 0.81 3.16 -7.24
C GLU A 53 -0.10 4.38 -7.22
N ALA A 54 -1.33 4.22 -6.72
CA ALA A 54 -2.31 5.29 -6.62
C ALA A 54 -1.82 6.45 -5.73
N THR A 55 -1.12 6.15 -4.63
CA THR A 55 -0.53 7.18 -3.76
C THR A 55 0.62 7.89 -4.46
N ALA A 56 1.49 7.16 -5.16
CA ALA A 56 2.61 7.73 -5.92
C ALA A 56 2.11 8.67 -7.02
N TRP A 57 1.12 8.24 -7.81
CA TRP A 57 0.44 9.07 -8.82
C TRP A 57 -0.19 10.31 -8.19
N GLY A 58 -0.90 10.14 -7.07
CA GLY A 58 -1.52 11.25 -6.35
C GLY A 58 -0.52 12.32 -5.92
N ILE A 59 0.61 11.91 -5.34
CA ILE A 59 1.68 12.82 -4.91
C ILE A 59 2.28 13.55 -6.12
N GLN A 60 2.54 12.83 -7.22
CA GLN A 60 3.08 13.42 -8.45
C GLN A 60 2.11 14.43 -9.08
N SER A 61 0.81 14.11 -9.12
CA SER A 61 -0.24 15.00 -9.59
C SER A 61 -0.29 16.28 -8.75
N ALA A 62 -0.33 16.17 -7.43
CA ALA A 62 -0.35 17.33 -6.53
C ALA A 62 0.91 18.21 -6.66
N ALA A 63 2.08 17.60 -6.87
CA ALA A 63 3.33 18.32 -7.12
C ALA A 63 3.28 19.13 -8.43
N ALA A 64 2.58 18.64 -9.44
CA ALA A 64 2.35 19.33 -10.71
C ALA A 64 1.15 20.30 -10.69
N GLY A 65 0.48 20.48 -9.55
CA GLY A 65 -0.74 21.29 -9.44
C GLY A 65 -2.00 20.63 -10.01
N GLY A 66 -1.94 19.32 -10.29
CA GLY A 66 -3.06 18.52 -10.75
C GLY A 66 -4.02 18.09 -9.63
N PRO A 67 -5.11 17.39 -9.99
CA PRO A 67 -6.12 16.95 -9.02
C PRO A 67 -5.63 15.79 -8.14
N PRO A 68 -6.18 15.62 -6.93
CA PRO A 68 -5.99 14.42 -6.12
C PRO A 68 -6.45 13.16 -6.86
N TRP A 69 -5.74 12.05 -6.66
CA TRP A 69 -6.12 10.77 -7.25
C TRP A 69 -7.45 10.28 -6.67
N PRO A 70 -8.48 10.01 -7.49
CA PRO A 70 -9.75 9.49 -7.00
C PRO A 70 -9.68 7.98 -6.78
N VAL A 71 -10.08 7.51 -5.59
CA VAL A 71 -10.44 6.11 -5.41
C VAL A 71 -11.84 5.90 -5.97
N PRO A 72 -12.02 5.00 -6.95
CA PRO A 72 -13.27 4.89 -7.68
C PRO A 72 -14.42 4.33 -6.85
N ALA A 73 -14.13 3.62 -5.75
CA ALA A 73 -15.12 2.92 -4.94
C ALA A 73 -14.61 2.56 -3.54
N ASP A 74 -15.41 1.84 -2.77
CA ASP A 74 -14.98 1.23 -1.51
C ASP A 74 -13.86 0.19 -1.71
N SER A 75 -13.28 -0.27 -0.60
CA SER A 75 -12.16 -1.20 -0.59
C SER A 75 -12.52 -2.55 -1.22
N ASP A 76 -13.76 -3.01 -1.10
CA ASP A 76 -14.19 -4.30 -1.65
C ASP A 76 -14.20 -4.26 -3.18
N LEU A 77 -14.76 -3.22 -3.77
CA LEU A 77 -14.78 -3.10 -5.23
C LEU A 77 -13.38 -2.82 -5.79
N VAL A 78 -12.57 -2.01 -5.11
CA VAL A 78 -11.16 -1.81 -5.50
C VAL A 78 -10.41 -3.14 -5.51
N ASN A 79 -10.65 -4.00 -4.52
CA ASN A 79 -9.98 -5.29 -4.45
C ASN A 79 -10.43 -6.26 -5.55
N GLU A 80 -11.72 -6.26 -5.89
CA GLU A 80 -12.20 -7.04 -7.04
C GLU A 80 -11.52 -6.58 -8.34
N VAL A 81 -11.38 -5.28 -8.54
CA VAL A 81 -10.63 -4.73 -9.68
C VAL A 81 -9.17 -5.17 -9.64
N CYS A 82 -8.51 -5.09 -8.48
CA CYS A 82 -7.12 -5.53 -8.32
C CYS A 82 -6.97 -7.01 -8.67
N ARG A 83 -7.87 -7.88 -8.20
CA ARG A 83 -7.86 -9.31 -8.55
C ARG A 83 -7.96 -9.53 -10.06
N ARG A 84 -8.86 -8.82 -10.73
CA ARG A 84 -9.05 -8.96 -12.19
C ARG A 84 -7.83 -8.45 -12.98
N LEU A 85 -7.23 -7.35 -12.53
CA LEU A 85 -6.01 -6.81 -13.16
C LEU A 85 -4.82 -7.75 -13.04
N HIS A 86 -4.77 -8.52 -11.96
CA HIS A 86 -3.62 -9.30 -11.54
C HIS A 86 -3.86 -10.82 -11.57
N GLU A 87 -4.94 -11.27 -12.23
CA GLU A 87 -5.40 -12.67 -12.20
C GLU A 87 -4.32 -13.64 -12.70
N HIS A 88 -3.60 -13.24 -13.76
CA HIS A 88 -2.63 -14.05 -14.48
C HIS A 88 -1.24 -14.10 -13.83
N GLU A 89 -0.96 -13.23 -12.86
CA GLU A 89 0.39 -13.11 -12.32
C GLU A 89 0.63 -14.10 -11.19
N SER A 90 1.80 -14.71 -11.23
CA SER A 90 2.32 -15.55 -10.17
C SER A 90 2.59 -14.74 -8.89
N PHE A 91 2.72 -15.45 -7.78
CA PHE A 91 3.07 -14.85 -6.50
C PHE A 91 4.41 -14.11 -6.55
N ASP A 92 5.39 -14.64 -7.27
CA ASP A 92 6.71 -14.02 -7.45
C ASP A 92 6.63 -12.73 -8.26
N GLU A 93 5.81 -12.70 -9.30
CA GLU A 93 5.55 -11.49 -10.08
C GLU A 93 4.87 -10.43 -9.23
N LEU A 94 3.87 -10.78 -8.42
CA LEU A 94 3.22 -9.85 -7.49
C LEU A 94 4.23 -9.27 -6.49
N LEU A 95 5.09 -10.10 -5.91
CA LEU A 95 6.15 -9.64 -5.01
C LEU A 95 7.15 -8.70 -5.69
N ALA A 96 7.52 -8.98 -6.94
CA ALA A 96 8.38 -8.08 -7.71
C ALA A 96 7.68 -6.74 -7.98
N GLN A 97 6.40 -6.77 -8.36
CA GLN A 97 5.59 -5.57 -8.58
C GLN A 97 5.42 -4.73 -7.31
N VAL A 98 5.21 -5.36 -6.15
CA VAL A 98 5.15 -4.65 -4.85
C VAL A 98 6.44 -3.88 -4.59
N ARG A 99 7.61 -4.50 -4.84
CA ARG A 99 8.91 -3.83 -4.68
C ARG A 99 9.06 -2.63 -5.62
N GLN A 100 8.59 -2.76 -6.86
CA GLN A 100 8.61 -1.68 -7.85
C GLN A 100 7.67 -0.53 -7.45
N ALA A 101 6.44 -0.84 -7.05
CA ALA A 101 5.45 0.13 -6.58
C ALA A 101 5.96 0.89 -5.34
N HIS A 102 6.63 0.18 -4.42
CA HIS A 102 7.29 0.79 -3.27
C HIS A 102 8.41 1.76 -3.67
N ALA A 103 9.33 1.33 -4.52
CA ALA A 103 10.41 2.20 -5.01
C ALA A 103 9.86 3.45 -5.70
N ARG A 104 8.77 3.30 -6.46
CA ARG A 104 8.07 4.41 -7.11
C ARG A 104 7.47 5.38 -6.09
N LEU A 105 6.76 4.88 -5.07
CA LEU A 105 6.17 5.72 -4.02
C LEU A 105 7.24 6.49 -3.25
N VAL A 106 8.32 5.82 -2.86
CA VAL A 106 9.46 6.46 -2.16
C VAL A 106 10.04 7.58 -3.02
N ARG A 107 10.24 7.35 -4.32
CA ARG A 107 10.73 8.38 -5.24
C ARG A 107 9.75 9.56 -5.35
N ALA A 108 8.45 9.29 -5.45
CA ALA A 108 7.43 10.35 -5.49
C ALA A 108 7.44 11.19 -4.21
N ALA A 109 7.48 10.55 -3.04
CA ALA A 109 7.50 11.22 -1.75
C ALA A 109 8.77 12.07 -1.55
N ARG A 110 9.96 11.54 -1.90
CA ARG A 110 11.22 12.29 -1.81
C ARG A 110 11.24 13.54 -2.68
N ASN A 111 10.65 13.46 -3.87
CA ASN A 111 10.63 14.56 -4.84
C ASN A 111 9.44 15.52 -4.65
N ALA A 112 8.51 15.22 -3.74
CA ALA A 112 7.37 16.08 -3.48
C ALA A 112 7.83 17.40 -2.83
N PRO A 113 7.41 18.57 -3.37
CA PRO A 113 7.73 19.86 -2.79
C PRO A 113 6.96 20.11 -1.48
N ASP A 114 5.76 19.53 -1.35
CA ASP A 114 4.94 19.62 -0.13
C ASP A 114 4.03 18.39 -0.01
N LEU A 115 4.25 17.59 1.03
CA LEU A 115 3.43 16.42 1.34
C LEU A 115 2.14 16.77 2.09
N ASP A 116 1.92 18.01 2.49
CA ASP A 116 0.66 18.46 3.10
C ASP A 116 -0.40 18.84 2.06
N LYS A 117 -0.06 18.80 0.77
CA LYS A 117 -1.05 18.97 -0.30
C LYS A 117 -1.94 17.73 -0.41
N PRO A 118 -3.27 17.90 -0.57
CA PRO A 118 -4.17 16.82 -0.91
C PRO A 118 -3.71 16.10 -2.17
N CYS A 119 -3.49 14.79 -2.06
CA CYS A 119 -2.97 13.97 -3.16
C CYS A 119 -3.92 12.80 -3.47
N PHE A 120 -4.88 12.53 -2.60
CA PHE A 120 -5.75 11.38 -2.68
C PHE A 120 -7.17 11.75 -2.24
N ARG A 121 -8.19 11.24 -2.92
CA ARG A 121 -9.60 11.43 -2.59
C ARG A 121 -10.28 10.08 -2.44
N ARG A 122 -10.79 9.79 -1.26
CA ARG A 122 -11.55 8.56 -0.98
C ARG A 122 -12.91 8.60 -1.70
N ALA A 123 -13.55 7.43 -1.81
CA ALA A 123 -14.91 7.32 -2.35
C ALA A 123 -15.95 8.15 -1.56
N THR A 124 -15.71 8.38 -0.26
CA THR A 124 -16.53 9.27 0.60
C THR A 124 -16.39 10.76 0.24
N GLY A 125 -15.46 11.12 -0.65
CA GLY A 125 -15.08 12.50 -0.95
C GLY A 125 -13.99 13.06 -0.03
N GLU A 126 -13.66 12.37 1.06
CA GLU A 126 -12.59 12.78 1.98
C GLU A 126 -11.24 12.90 1.26
N LEU A 127 -10.55 14.02 1.48
CA LEU A 127 -9.22 14.27 0.95
C LEU A 127 -8.15 13.85 1.95
N MET A 128 -7.10 13.22 1.44
CA MET A 128 -5.90 12.89 2.21
C MET A 128 -4.67 13.52 1.59
N THR A 129 -3.77 13.99 2.44
CA THR A 129 -2.46 14.52 2.05
C THR A 129 -1.46 13.38 1.80
N GLY A 130 -0.36 13.69 1.11
CA GLY A 130 0.74 12.75 0.92
C GLY A 130 1.27 12.23 2.26
N ARG A 131 1.42 13.11 3.26
CA ARG A 131 1.81 12.75 4.63
C ARG A 131 0.89 11.69 5.22
N GLN A 132 -0.42 11.98 5.27
CA GLN A 132 -1.42 11.08 5.86
C GLN A 132 -1.48 9.74 5.13
N ARG A 133 -1.25 9.74 3.80
CA ARG A 133 -1.21 8.51 3.01
C ARG A 133 0.01 7.65 3.38
N LEU A 134 1.19 8.23 3.55
CA LEU A 134 2.39 7.46 3.96
C LEU A 134 2.21 6.83 5.36
N GLU A 135 1.66 7.59 6.32
CA GLU A 135 1.37 7.10 7.67
C GLU A 135 0.32 5.98 7.66
N LEU A 136 -0.75 6.15 6.87
CA LEU A 136 -1.79 5.16 6.74
C LEU A 136 -1.26 3.87 6.10
N LEU A 137 -0.49 3.96 5.01
CA LEU A 137 0.09 2.78 4.36
C LEU A 137 1.00 2.00 5.31
N ALA A 138 1.85 2.69 6.07
CA ALA A 138 2.73 2.03 7.04
C ALA A 138 1.96 1.29 8.14
N ARG A 139 0.83 1.83 8.63
CA ARG A 139 -0.01 1.10 9.60
C ARG A 139 -0.73 -0.08 8.95
N HIS A 140 -1.37 0.18 7.81
CA HIS A 140 -2.22 -0.78 7.11
C HIS A 140 -1.46 -2.03 6.66
N TRP A 141 -0.20 -1.88 6.25
CA TRP A 141 0.65 -3.02 5.89
C TRP A 141 0.96 -3.93 7.07
N ALA A 142 1.28 -3.33 8.23
CA ALA A 142 1.55 -4.09 9.44
C ALA A 142 0.30 -4.80 9.96
N GLU A 143 -0.87 -4.17 9.83
CA GLU A 143 -2.17 -4.75 10.21
C GLU A 143 -2.47 -6.02 9.39
N HIS A 144 -2.35 -5.99 8.06
CA HIS A 144 -2.58 -7.17 7.20
C HIS A 144 -1.68 -8.35 7.54
N VAL A 145 -0.39 -8.11 7.77
CA VAL A 145 0.54 -9.18 8.18
C VAL A 145 0.13 -9.75 9.54
N GLY A 146 -0.17 -8.88 10.52
CA GLY A 146 -0.59 -9.33 11.84
C GLY A 146 -1.93 -10.09 11.82
N GLU A 147 -2.86 -9.74 10.94
CA GLU A 147 -4.12 -10.47 10.75
C GLU A 147 -3.90 -11.85 10.13
N LEU A 148 -3.03 -11.96 9.13
CA LEU A 148 -2.65 -13.26 8.56
C LEU A 148 -1.95 -14.15 9.59
N GLU A 149 -1.02 -13.61 10.37
CA GLU A 149 -0.34 -14.35 11.44
C GLU A 149 -1.33 -14.85 12.51
N LYS A 150 -2.30 -14.02 12.90
CA LYS A 150 -3.36 -14.43 13.83
C LYS A 150 -4.25 -15.52 13.23
N ALA A 151 -4.61 -15.42 11.96
CA ALA A 151 -5.42 -16.42 11.27
C ALA A 151 -4.68 -17.79 11.22
N VAL A 152 -3.38 -17.79 10.91
CA VAL A 152 -2.56 -19.01 10.96
C VAL A 152 -2.57 -19.65 12.35
N GLN A 153 -2.48 -18.84 13.41
CA GLN A 153 -2.51 -19.35 14.79
C GLN A 153 -3.88 -19.89 15.21
N ALA A 154 -4.97 -19.34 14.66
CA ALA A 154 -6.32 -19.81 14.93
C ALA A 154 -6.59 -21.17 14.27
N ASP A 155 -6.10 -21.37 13.04
CA ASP A 155 -6.24 -22.62 12.28
C ASP A 155 -5.40 -23.79 12.84
N ALA A 156 -4.38 -23.49 13.65
CA ALA A 156 -3.50 -24.47 14.26
C ALA A 156 -4.02 -25.05 15.59
N LYS A 157 -5.17 -24.58 16.08
CA LYS A 157 -5.83 -25.06 17.31
C LYS A 157 -6.95 -26.06 17.00
#